data_AF-A0A4S9EQ70-F1
#
_entry.id   AF-A0A4S9EQ70-F1
#
_cell.length_a   1.000
_cell.length_b   1.000
_cell.length_c   1.000
_cell.angle_alpha   90.00
_cell.angle_beta   90.00
_cell.angle_gamma   90.00
#
_symmetry.space_group_name_H-M   'P 1'
#
loop_
_entity.id
_entity.type
_entity.pdbx_description
1 polymer ?
#
loop_
_entity_poly.entity_id
_entity_poly.type
_entity_poly.pdbx_seq_one_letter_code
_entity_poly.pdbx_strand_id
1 'polypeptide(L)'
;MVGFYIAHAFFAAARRLHKQINLLIGHGGIFAPTIRYNNGTFYIVTTYADTFLPFQQNSFIITTGNIFSNNWTQPMYLDQAGIVPDLFWDTDGTVYLNTGCPESGPEGGNSTFWQSELDLTTGHSLTQPKLIYRSYLPAPIRLKTSMAHNSSAARHGWPLANDGKLITLDMWDPNLPSQSNVSKVLVDDFSSPSLQLGRPSRPWWRIENDSLVLRGTVATLSALDGMALVLRKQDALFYDFSVDMSFNPTLPTHEAGIVAWVNDLHHNTISLVQCQDQTNATCLRTLTTVGERGGEFDGNTTTIYYPLPTGLSNTTQSKSAANVRLHIRATPETYQLGYSMPSDNATTWLTAYTASWMAPHYEDRISWQGARMGMYATGNGVVMLEEAVFRNVEVVRGPY
;
A
#
# COMPACT_ATOMS: atom_id res chain seq x y z
N MET A 1 -7.84 -7.71 13.25
CA MET A 1 -8.59 -8.46 12.22
C MET A 1 -9.29 -7.55 11.19
N VAL A 2 -10.11 -6.57 11.58
CA VAL A 2 -10.90 -5.71 10.65
C VAL A 2 -10.07 -5.05 9.52
N GLY A 3 -8.84 -4.60 9.79
CA GLY A 3 -7.98 -3.93 8.81
C GLY A 3 -7.51 -4.79 7.62
N PHE A 4 -7.43 -6.13 7.77
CA PHE A 4 -7.07 -7.04 6.66
C PHE A 4 -8.26 -7.29 5.71
N TYR A 5 -9.49 -7.15 6.19
CA TYR A 5 -10.70 -7.47 5.43
C TYR A 5 -11.22 -6.28 4.60
N ILE A 6 -11.01 -5.06 5.09
CA ILE A 6 -11.25 -3.83 4.31
C ILE A 6 -10.41 -3.87 3.01
N ALA A 7 -9.16 -4.33 3.09
CA ALA A 7 -8.32 -4.51 1.91
C ALA A 7 -8.92 -5.50 0.88
N HIS A 8 -9.42 -6.66 1.33
CA HIS A 8 -10.03 -7.67 0.45
C HIS A 8 -11.26 -7.15 -0.31
N ALA A 9 -12.12 -6.37 0.35
CA ALA A 9 -13.30 -5.77 -0.27
C ALA A 9 -12.92 -4.73 -1.33
N PHE A 10 -11.90 -3.91 -1.07
CA PHE A 10 -11.39 -2.95 -2.04
C PHE A 10 -10.77 -3.61 -3.27
N PHE A 11 -10.09 -4.75 -3.11
CA PHE A 11 -9.57 -5.51 -4.25
C PHE A 11 -10.67 -6.15 -5.11
N ALA A 12 -11.84 -6.45 -4.54
CA ALA A 12 -13.00 -6.93 -5.32
C ALA A 12 -13.62 -5.79 -6.16
N ALA A 13 -13.70 -4.57 -5.60
CA ALA A 13 -14.16 -3.39 -6.32
C ALA A 13 -13.16 -2.94 -7.41
N ALA A 14 -11.87 -2.87 -7.08
CA ALA A 14 -10.81 -2.46 -8.02
C ALA A 14 -10.71 -3.38 -9.24
N ARG A 15 -10.97 -4.69 -9.09
CA ARG A 15 -11.00 -5.68 -10.19
C ARG A 15 -12.00 -5.34 -11.31
N ARG A 16 -13.00 -4.51 -11.04
CA ARG A 16 -14.13 -4.28 -11.94
C ARG A 16 -14.26 -2.82 -12.41
N LEU A 17 -13.38 -1.95 -11.91
CA LEU A 17 -13.30 -0.52 -12.23
C LEU A 17 -12.42 -0.20 -13.46
N HIS A 18 -12.14 -1.18 -14.32
CA HIS A 18 -11.21 -1.00 -15.44
C HIS A 18 -11.82 -0.14 -16.57
N LYS A 19 -11.62 1.18 -16.47
CA LYS A 19 -11.69 2.11 -17.60
C LYS A 19 -10.37 2.87 -17.69
N GLN A 20 -9.74 2.78 -18.87
CA GLN A 20 -8.65 3.63 -19.34
C GLN A 20 -8.94 5.10 -19.00
N ILE A 21 -8.05 5.79 -18.29
CA ILE A 21 -7.76 7.23 -18.43
C ILE A 21 -6.37 7.50 -17.82
N ASN A 22 -5.46 8.03 -18.64
CA ASN A 22 -4.20 8.64 -18.22
C ASN A 22 -4.51 10.00 -17.57
N LEU A 23 -4.22 10.21 -16.29
CA LEU A 23 -3.98 11.53 -15.68
C LEU A 23 -3.31 11.41 -14.29
N LEU A 24 -1.98 11.55 -14.30
CA LEU A 24 -1.20 12.49 -13.48
C LEU A 24 -1.30 12.56 -11.94
N ILE A 25 -1.73 11.56 -11.16
CA ILE A 25 -1.56 11.68 -9.69
C ILE A 25 -1.25 10.33 -9.02
N GLY A 26 -0.04 10.18 -8.45
CA GLY A 26 0.38 9.04 -7.60
C GLY A 26 -0.37 8.92 -6.26
N HIS A 27 -1.52 9.61 -6.13
CA HIS A 27 -2.33 9.75 -4.92
C HIS A 27 -3.83 9.48 -5.15
N GLY A 28 -4.23 9.07 -6.36
CA GLY A 28 -5.60 8.65 -6.66
C GLY A 28 -5.93 7.24 -6.16
N GLY A 29 -7.05 6.69 -6.63
CA GLY A 29 -7.54 5.36 -6.28
C GLY A 29 -8.59 5.41 -5.18
N ILE A 30 -8.55 4.44 -4.27
CA ILE A 30 -9.56 4.29 -3.22
C ILE A 30 -9.25 5.23 -2.05
N PHE A 31 -10.19 6.15 -1.78
CA PHE A 31 -10.13 7.09 -0.66
C PHE A 31 -10.76 6.46 0.61
N ALA A 32 -10.95 7.27 1.65
CA ALA A 32 -11.45 6.81 2.94
C ALA A 32 -12.78 6.03 2.79
N PRO A 33 -12.85 4.78 3.26
CA PRO A 33 -14.09 4.03 3.33
C PRO A 33 -14.83 4.28 4.63
N THR A 34 -16.14 3.98 4.59
CA THR A 34 -16.92 3.65 5.77
C THR A 34 -17.45 2.23 5.66
N ILE A 35 -17.44 1.48 6.76
CA ILE A 35 -18.10 0.19 6.88
C ILE A 35 -19.29 0.30 7.84
N ARG A 36 -20.46 -0.20 7.40
CA ARG A 36 -21.69 -0.23 8.19
C ARG A 36 -22.28 -1.63 8.18
N TYR A 37 -22.99 -1.99 9.24
CA TYR A 37 -23.77 -3.21 9.30
C TYR A 37 -25.22 -2.86 9.61
N ASN A 38 -26.14 -3.30 8.76
CA ASN A 38 -27.57 -3.12 8.98
C ASN A 38 -28.33 -4.34 8.49
N ASN A 39 -29.24 -4.86 9.33
CA ASN A 39 -30.15 -5.96 9.01
C ASN A 39 -29.51 -7.15 8.26
N GLY A 40 -28.44 -7.74 8.82
CA GLY A 40 -27.78 -8.91 8.20
C GLY A 40 -26.77 -8.58 7.10
N THR A 41 -26.67 -7.31 6.67
CA THR A 41 -25.84 -6.90 5.52
C THR A 41 -24.73 -5.95 5.96
N PHE A 42 -23.52 -6.21 5.48
CA PHE A 42 -22.40 -5.29 5.56
C PHE A 42 -22.35 -4.43 4.31
N TYR A 43 -22.11 -3.14 4.50
CA TYR A 43 -21.97 -2.12 3.47
C TYR A 43 -20.57 -1.54 3.60
N ILE A 44 -19.81 -1.53 2.51
CA ILE A 44 -18.62 -0.69 2.39
C ILE A 44 -18.95 0.38 1.37
N VAL A 45 -18.79 1.63 1.79
CA VAL A 45 -19.03 2.81 0.99
C VAL A 45 -17.73 3.61 0.92
N THR A 46 -17.31 4.01 -0.27
CA THR A 46 -16.01 4.67 -0.49
C THR A 46 -16.04 5.49 -1.76
N THR A 47 -15.00 6.30 -1.96
CA THR A 47 -14.78 7.03 -3.21
C THR A 47 -13.62 6.43 -3.99
N TYR A 48 -13.80 6.24 -5.30
CA TYR A 48 -12.70 6.10 -6.25
C TYR A 48 -12.39 7.47 -6.88
N ALA A 49 -11.20 7.98 -6.61
CA ALA A 49 -10.72 9.26 -7.10
C ALA A 49 -9.73 9.05 -8.24
N ASP A 50 -10.15 9.36 -9.46
CA ASP A 50 -9.27 9.49 -10.63
C ASP A 50 -8.65 10.89 -10.72
N THR A 51 -9.30 11.88 -10.12
CA THR A 51 -8.85 13.27 -9.99
C THR A 51 -9.03 13.75 -8.54
N PHE A 52 -8.38 14.85 -8.15
CA PHE A 52 -8.62 15.51 -6.85
C PHE A 52 -9.75 16.55 -6.89
N LEU A 53 -10.55 16.59 -7.96
CA LEU A 53 -11.68 17.51 -8.05
C LEU A 53 -12.88 16.90 -7.29
N PRO A 54 -13.40 17.54 -6.21
CA PRO A 54 -14.45 16.96 -5.36
C PRO A 54 -15.76 16.66 -6.12
N PHE A 55 -15.97 17.33 -7.25
CA PHE A 55 -17.18 17.21 -8.08
C PHE A 55 -17.09 16.13 -9.16
N GLN A 56 -15.93 15.47 -9.31
CA GLN A 56 -15.68 14.39 -10.28
C GLN A 56 -15.32 13.09 -9.55
N GLN A 57 -15.97 12.84 -8.42
CA GLN A 57 -15.66 11.71 -7.55
C GLN A 57 -16.65 10.58 -7.76
N ASN A 58 -16.13 9.35 -7.90
CA ASN A 58 -16.95 8.16 -8.14
C ASN A 58 -17.16 7.42 -6.82
N SER A 59 -18.09 7.92 -6.00
CA SER A 59 -18.50 7.24 -4.78
C SER A 59 -19.37 6.02 -5.10
N PHE A 60 -19.15 4.92 -4.39
CA PHE A 60 -19.88 3.67 -4.62
C PHE A 60 -20.04 2.84 -3.34
N ILE A 61 -21.00 1.92 -3.39
CA ILE A 61 -21.31 0.94 -2.35
C ILE A 61 -21.02 -0.47 -2.87
N ILE A 62 -20.43 -1.31 -2.04
CA ILE A 62 -20.42 -2.78 -2.19
C ILE A 62 -20.98 -3.42 -0.92
N THR A 63 -21.67 -4.55 -1.05
CA THR A 63 -22.30 -5.23 0.08
C THR A 63 -21.97 -6.72 0.13
N THR A 64 -22.13 -7.30 1.32
CA THR A 64 -22.07 -8.74 1.55
C THR A 64 -22.80 -9.13 2.83
N GLY A 65 -23.32 -10.36 2.92
CA GLY A 65 -23.79 -10.93 4.18
C GLY A 65 -22.65 -11.49 5.05
N ASN A 66 -21.45 -11.70 4.49
CA ASN A 66 -20.33 -12.28 5.19
C ASN A 66 -19.00 -11.65 4.72
N ILE A 67 -18.40 -10.80 5.57
CA ILE A 67 -17.13 -10.11 5.29
C ILE A 67 -15.92 -11.03 5.14
N PHE A 68 -16.01 -12.27 5.63
CA PHE A 68 -14.97 -13.29 5.48
C PHE A 68 -15.11 -14.08 4.16
N SER A 69 -16.22 -13.89 3.45
CA SER A 69 -16.39 -14.43 2.12
C SER A 69 -15.72 -13.53 1.08
N ASN A 70 -15.34 -14.11 -0.06
CA ASN A 70 -14.96 -13.35 -1.25
C ASN A 70 -16.18 -12.96 -2.11
N ASN A 71 -17.38 -12.95 -1.52
CA ASN A 71 -18.65 -12.72 -2.22
C ASN A 71 -19.19 -11.31 -1.91
N TRP A 72 -18.66 -10.33 -2.65
CA TRP A 72 -19.09 -8.94 -2.60
C TRP A 72 -19.88 -8.59 -3.87
N THR A 73 -20.88 -7.73 -3.74
CA THR A 73 -21.66 -7.24 -4.90
C THR A 73 -20.79 -6.46 -5.90
N GLN A 74 -21.37 -6.20 -7.08
CA GLN A 74 -20.85 -5.17 -7.95
C GLN A 74 -20.93 -3.79 -7.29
N PRO A 75 -20.01 -2.85 -7.60
CA PRO A 75 -20.14 -1.46 -7.18
C PRO A 75 -21.46 -0.85 -7.67
N MET A 76 -22.22 -0.26 -6.76
CA MET A 76 -23.37 0.59 -7.06
C MET A 76 -22.96 2.05 -6.80
N TYR A 77 -22.98 2.89 -7.83
CA TYR A 77 -22.50 4.27 -7.73
C TYR A 77 -23.52 5.19 -7.09
N LEU A 78 -23.02 6.27 -6.47
CA LEU A 78 -23.79 7.30 -5.80
C LEU A 78 -23.72 8.60 -6.61
N ASP A 79 -24.82 9.36 -6.63
CA ASP A 79 -24.94 10.61 -7.41
C ASP A 79 -24.59 11.88 -6.62
N GLN A 80 -24.44 11.80 -5.29
CA GLN A 80 -24.00 12.92 -4.47
C GLN A 80 -22.49 13.17 -4.62
N ALA A 81 -22.13 14.42 -4.92
CA ALA A 81 -20.74 14.87 -5.02
C ALA A 81 -20.01 14.87 -3.67
N GLY A 82 -18.68 14.98 -3.73
CA GLY A 82 -17.80 14.99 -2.56
C GLY A 82 -17.07 13.66 -2.34
N ILE A 83 -16.36 13.60 -1.21
CA ILE A 83 -15.51 12.48 -0.79
C ILE A 83 -15.94 11.96 0.58
N VAL A 84 -15.36 10.83 1.00
CA VAL A 84 -15.60 10.23 2.34
C VAL A 84 -17.09 9.96 2.59
N PRO A 85 -17.76 9.19 1.71
CA PRO A 85 -19.17 8.90 1.87
C PRO A 85 -19.45 8.04 3.11
N ASP A 86 -20.59 8.29 3.75
CA ASP A 86 -21.08 7.54 4.90
C ASP A 86 -22.60 7.36 4.85
N LEU A 87 -23.06 6.20 5.34
CA LEU A 87 -24.47 5.84 5.41
C LEU A 87 -24.96 5.90 6.86
N PHE A 88 -26.12 6.51 7.05
CA PHE A 88 -26.82 6.54 8.32
C PHE A 88 -28.27 6.06 8.12
N TRP A 89 -28.70 5.11 8.94
CA TRP A 89 -30.09 4.66 9.00
C TRP A 89 -30.73 5.32 10.20
N ASP A 90 -31.75 6.13 9.96
CA ASP A 90 -32.53 6.72 11.03
C ASP A 90 -33.60 5.74 11.53
N THR A 91 -34.17 6.06 12.69
CA THR A 91 -35.17 5.29 13.40
C THR A 91 -36.52 5.18 12.69
N ASP A 92 -36.80 6.07 11.73
CA ASP A 92 -38.00 6.04 10.88
C ASP A 92 -37.82 5.18 9.62
N GLY A 93 -36.63 4.61 9.41
CA GLY A 93 -36.27 3.81 8.24
C GLY A 93 -35.65 4.61 7.08
N THR A 94 -35.56 5.94 7.21
CA THR A 94 -34.89 6.79 6.22
C THR A 94 -33.40 6.48 6.21
N VAL A 95 -32.83 6.39 5.01
CA VAL A 95 -31.40 6.21 4.80
C VAL A 95 -30.81 7.53 4.32
N TYR A 96 -29.79 8.02 5.01
CA TYR A 96 -29.08 9.23 4.68
C TYR A 96 -27.69 8.93 4.14
N LEU A 97 -27.31 9.61 3.06
CA LEU A 97 -25.96 9.66 2.52
C LEU A 97 -25.30 10.97 2.96
N ASN A 98 -24.16 10.86 3.63
CA ASN A 98 -23.33 11.99 4.01
C ASN A 98 -22.05 12.01 3.17
N THR A 99 -21.63 13.18 2.69
CA THR A 99 -20.32 13.36 2.04
C THR A 99 -19.62 14.62 2.55
N GLY A 100 -18.28 14.57 2.57
CA GLY A 100 -17.43 15.72 2.80
C GLY A 100 -17.15 16.45 1.48
N CYS A 101 -17.36 17.76 1.45
CA CYS A 101 -16.99 18.60 0.30
C CYS A 101 -16.18 19.81 0.79
N PRO A 102 -14.86 19.85 0.59
CA PRO A 102 -14.06 20.99 1.04
C PRO A 102 -14.38 22.25 0.20
N GLU A 103 -14.46 23.41 0.85
CA GLU A 103 -14.61 24.69 0.15
C GLU A 103 -13.27 25.14 -0.45
N SER A 104 -13.23 25.38 -1.76
CA SER A 104 -12.08 25.91 -2.49
C SER A 104 -12.16 27.44 -2.69
N GLY A 105 -11.05 28.17 -2.51
CA GLY A 105 -10.94 29.62 -2.74
C GLY A 105 -9.92 30.32 -1.82
N PRO A 106 -9.63 31.63 -2.02
CA PRO A 106 -8.65 32.39 -1.21
C PRO A 106 -9.01 32.52 0.28
N GLU A 107 -10.30 32.47 0.61
CA GLU A 107 -10.82 32.40 1.99
C GLU A 107 -11.25 30.95 2.37
N GLY A 108 -11.11 30.01 1.44
CA GLY A 108 -11.53 28.62 1.52
C GLY A 108 -10.65 27.74 2.42
N GLY A 109 -11.10 26.52 2.69
CA GLY A 109 -10.45 25.57 3.58
C GLY A 109 -11.32 25.08 4.76
N ASN A 110 -12.59 25.47 4.80
CA ASN A 110 -13.55 24.83 5.69
C ASN A 110 -13.93 23.46 5.14
N SER A 111 -14.00 22.47 6.02
CA SER A 111 -14.64 21.19 5.73
C SER A 111 -16.16 21.37 5.84
N THR A 112 -16.90 20.95 4.81
CA THR A 112 -18.36 20.95 4.84
C THR A 112 -18.92 19.54 4.71
N PHE A 113 -20.05 19.29 5.36
CA PHE A 113 -20.78 18.03 5.27
C PHE A 113 -22.15 18.26 4.62
N TRP A 114 -22.43 17.44 3.62
CA TRP A 114 -23.66 17.46 2.84
C TRP A 114 -24.42 16.16 3.04
N GLN A 115 -25.74 16.27 3.11
CA GLN A 115 -26.63 15.14 3.37
C GLN A 115 -27.78 15.11 2.37
N SER A 116 -28.08 13.92 1.84
CA SER A 116 -29.29 13.61 1.10
C SER A 116 -29.96 12.36 1.67
N GLU A 117 -31.27 12.23 1.47
CA GLU A 117 -31.94 10.94 1.57
C GLU A 117 -31.53 10.07 0.36
N LEU A 118 -31.30 8.78 0.60
CA LEU A 118 -30.76 7.85 -0.38
C LEU A 118 -31.72 6.67 -0.61
N ASP A 119 -32.01 6.39 -1.88
CA ASP A 119 -32.56 5.09 -2.28
C ASP A 119 -31.42 4.07 -2.37
N LEU A 120 -31.31 3.23 -1.34
CA LEU A 120 -30.27 2.21 -1.23
C LEU A 120 -30.41 1.07 -2.24
N THR A 121 -31.53 0.98 -2.98
CA THR A 121 -31.72 -0.02 -4.03
C THR A 121 -31.14 0.41 -5.37
N THR A 122 -31.08 1.72 -5.61
CA THR A 122 -30.62 2.29 -6.88
C THR A 122 -29.33 3.10 -6.76
N GLY A 123 -28.99 3.58 -5.56
CA GLY A 123 -27.87 4.49 -5.33
C GLY A 123 -28.20 5.96 -5.59
N HIS A 124 -29.46 6.29 -5.91
CA HIS A 124 -29.90 7.65 -6.22
C HIS A 124 -30.34 8.44 -4.99
N SER A 125 -29.95 9.71 -4.93
CA SER A 125 -30.44 10.63 -3.92
C SER A 125 -31.93 10.95 -4.18
N LEU A 126 -32.77 10.76 -3.15
CA LEU A 126 -34.19 11.09 -3.16
C LEU A 126 -34.44 12.59 -2.94
N THR A 127 -33.46 13.28 -2.36
CA THR A 127 -33.51 14.73 -2.09
C THR A 127 -32.27 15.43 -2.61
N GLN A 128 -32.37 16.72 -2.90
CA GLN A 128 -31.20 17.56 -3.14
C GLN A 128 -30.28 17.59 -1.89
N PRO A 129 -28.96 17.43 -2.05
CA PRO A 129 -28.01 17.50 -0.94
C PRO A 129 -28.11 18.83 -0.18
N LYS A 130 -28.23 18.76 1.14
CA LYS A 130 -28.28 19.93 2.03
C LYS A 130 -26.99 20.03 2.84
N LEU A 131 -26.45 21.24 2.93
CA LEU A 131 -25.34 21.55 3.84
C LEU A 131 -25.84 21.44 5.28
N ILE A 132 -25.32 20.47 6.03
CA ILE A 132 -25.71 20.25 7.44
C ILE A 132 -24.64 20.75 8.42
N TYR A 133 -23.40 20.93 7.96
CA TYR A 133 -22.32 21.45 8.80
C TYR A 133 -21.24 22.11 7.96
N ARG A 134 -20.70 23.21 8.47
CA ARG A 134 -19.52 23.91 7.96
C ARG A 134 -18.57 24.16 9.13
N SER A 135 -17.33 23.68 9.01
CA SER A 135 -16.33 23.91 10.04
C SER A 135 -15.93 25.39 10.10
N TYR A 136 -15.62 25.89 11.29
CA TYR A 136 -14.95 27.18 11.48
C TYR A 136 -13.57 26.94 12.09
N LEU A 137 -12.67 26.34 11.31
CA LEU A 137 -11.32 26.07 11.78
C LEU A 137 -10.45 27.33 11.57
N PRO A 138 -9.72 27.80 12.60
CA PRO A 138 -8.65 28.78 12.43
C PRO A 138 -7.67 28.28 11.36
N ALA A 139 -7.17 29.19 10.51
CA ALA A 139 -6.25 28.85 9.41
C ALA A 139 -5.11 27.87 9.78
N PRO A 140 -4.48 27.92 10.98
CA PRO A 140 -3.39 27.02 11.36
C PRO A 140 -3.77 25.54 11.60
N ILE A 141 -5.05 25.21 11.80
CA ILE A 141 -5.49 23.87 12.24
C ILE A 141 -6.21 23.08 11.13
N ARG A 142 -6.45 23.70 9.96
CA ARG A 142 -7.23 23.14 8.85
C ARG A 142 -6.69 21.82 8.25
N LEU A 143 -5.49 21.35 8.63
CA LEU A 143 -4.85 20.14 8.08
C LEU A 143 -4.27 19.15 9.12
N LYS A 144 -4.48 19.37 10.42
CA LYS A 144 -3.83 18.56 11.48
C LYS A 144 -4.85 17.99 12.46
N THR A 145 -5.47 16.87 12.14
CA THR A 145 -6.22 16.08 13.13
C THR A 145 -5.96 14.59 12.95
N SER A 146 -5.52 13.95 14.03
CA SER A 146 -5.60 12.51 14.23
C SER A 146 -6.57 12.25 15.37
N MET A 147 -7.43 11.24 15.23
CA MET A 147 -8.28 10.74 16.31
C MET A 147 -7.89 9.31 16.63
N ALA A 148 -7.76 8.97 17.91
CA ALA A 148 -7.72 7.59 18.37
C ALA A 148 -8.90 7.32 19.31
N HIS A 149 -9.39 6.09 19.25
CA HIS A 149 -10.52 5.63 20.04
C HIS A 149 -10.06 5.19 21.44
N ASN A 150 -10.49 5.95 22.45
CA ASN A 150 -10.98 5.37 23.69
C ASN A 150 -12.03 6.35 24.21
N SER A 151 -13.32 6.03 24.12
CA SER A 151 -14.37 6.94 24.59
C SER A 151 -14.78 6.51 26.00
N SER A 152 -14.58 7.38 26.98
CA SER A 152 -15.12 7.20 28.32
C SER A 152 -15.79 8.50 28.78
N ALA A 153 -16.94 8.30 29.44
CA ALA A 153 -17.83 9.29 30.03
C ALA A 153 -18.23 10.50 29.15
N ALA A 154 -19.49 10.50 28.69
CA ALA A 154 -20.08 11.71 28.15
C ALA A 154 -20.21 12.76 29.26
N ARG A 155 -19.55 13.92 29.12
CA ARG A 155 -19.72 15.04 30.05
C ARG A 155 -20.73 16.01 29.44
N HIS A 156 -21.88 16.16 30.10
CA HIS A 156 -22.99 17.00 29.61
C HIS A 156 -23.43 16.63 28.17
N GLY A 157 -23.45 15.34 27.84
CA GLY A 157 -23.85 14.86 26.50
C GLY A 157 -22.75 14.89 25.43
N TRP A 158 -21.55 15.40 25.74
CA TRP A 158 -20.41 15.39 24.84
C TRP A 158 -19.48 14.21 25.10
N PRO A 159 -19.11 13.42 24.09
CA PRO A 159 -18.13 12.35 24.27
C PRO A 159 -16.75 12.94 24.59
N LEU A 160 -16.04 12.34 25.55
CA LEU A 160 -14.65 12.65 25.84
C LEU A 160 -13.76 11.48 25.39
N ALA A 161 -12.76 11.79 24.57
CA ALA A 161 -11.71 10.83 24.26
C ALA A 161 -10.74 10.74 25.46
N ASN A 162 -10.49 9.52 25.94
CA ASN A 162 -9.58 9.20 27.03
C ASN A 162 -9.81 10.06 28.30
N ASP A 163 -11.08 10.28 28.67
CA ASP A 163 -11.46 11.18 29.77
C ASP A 163 -10.87 12.61 29.66
N GLY A 164 -10.57 13.07 28.44
CA GLY A 164 -9.91 14.35 28.18
C GLY A 164 -8.39 14.36 28.41
N LYS A 165 -7.77 13.21 28.68
CA LYS A 165 -6.32 13.05 28.79
C LYS A 165 -5.69 12.79 27.42
N LEU A 166 -4.40 13.08 27.28
CA LEU A 166 -3.65 12.76 26.08
C LEU A 166 -3.65 11.26 25.81
N ILE A 167 -3.88 10.88 24.56
CA ILE A 167 -3.74 9.50 24.10
C ILE A 167 -2.24 9.15 24.13
N THR A 168 -1.92 7.95 24.62
CA THR A 168 -0.56 7.41 24.62
C THR A 168 -0.49 6.11 23.82
N LEU A 169 0.71 5.56 23.59
CA LEU A 169 0.87 4.27 22.90
C LEU A 169 0.24 3.12 23.71
N ASP A 170 0.25 3.23 25.04
CA ASP A 170 -0.32 2.25 25.95
C ASP A 170 -1.68 2.74 26.46
N MET A 171 -2.75 2.12 25.96
CA MET A 171 -4.11 2.42 26.37
C MET A 171 -4.74 1.13 26.90
N TRP A 172 -5.02 1.10 28.21
CA TRP A 172 -5.66 -0.05 28.84
C TRP A 172 -7.17 0.13 28.87
N ASP A 173 -7.91 -0.87 28.38
CA ASP A 173 -9.36 -1.00 28.58
C ASP A 173 -9.64 -2.36 29.23
N PRO A 174 -10.06 -2.38 30.51
CA PRO A 174 -10.33 -3.63 31.23
C PRO A 174 -11.53 -4.41 30.67
N ASN A 175 -12.35 -3.79 29.80
CA ASN A 175 -13.57 -4.39 29.27
C ASN A 175 -13.37 -5.07 27.91
N LEU A 176 -12.19 -4.91 27.31
CA LEU A 176 -11.86 -5.57 26.05
C LEU A 176 -11.05 -6.85 26.34
N PRO A 177 -11.37 -7.98 25.68
CA PRO A 177 -10.54 -9.17 25.80
C PRO A 177 -9.11 -8.85 25.33
N SER A 178 -8.12 -9.27 26.11
CA SER A 178 -6.70 -9.10 25.75
C SER A 178 -6.45 -9.68 24.36
N GLN A 179 -5.93 -8.87 23.44
CA GLN A 179 -5.60 -9.36 22.10
C GLN A 179 -4.44 -10.36 22.15
N SER A 180 -4.53 -11.36 21.27
CA SER A 180 -3.57 -12.43 21.06
C SER A 180 -2.16 -11.92 20.73
N ASN A 181 -1.14 -12.67 21.17
CA ASN A 181 0.26 -12.50 20.78
C ASN A 181 0.39 -12.37 19.25
N VAL A 182 0.74 -11.16 18.78
CA VAL A 182 1.13 -10.96 17.38
C VAL A 182 2.51 -11.60 17.20
N SER A 183 2.63 -12.52 16.25
CA SER A 183 3.94 -13.11 15.94
C SER A 183 4.90 -12.03 15.47
N LYS A 184 6.07 -11.95 16.10
CA LYS A 184 7.16 -11.06 15.67
C LYS A 184 7.73 -11.50 14.33
N VAL A 185 7.64 -12.78 14.01
CA VAL A 185 8.15 -13.36 12.78
C VAL A 185 6.99 -13.77 11.87
N LEU A 186 7.04 -13.35 10.62
CA LEU A 186 6.19 -13.87 9.56
C LEU A 186 7.08 -14.54 8.53
N VAL A 187 6.74 -15.76 8.15
CA VAL A 187 7.38 -16.49 7.07
C VAL A 187 6.30 -16.87 6.05
N ASP A 188 6.56 -16.60 4.78
CA ASP A 188 5.77 -17.09 3.65
C ASP A 188 6.66 -17.96 2.77
N ASP A 189 6.37 -19.26 2.79
CA ASP A 189 7.02 -20.29 1.99
C ASP A 189 6.28 -20.57 0.67
N PHE A 190 5.20 -19.82 0.39
CA PHE A 190 4.35 -20.00 -0.78
C PHE A 190 3.77 -21.41 -0.94
N SER A 191 3.63 -22.18 0.14
CA SER A 191 2.95 -23.49 0.15
C SER A 191 1.46 -23.40 -0.20
N SER A 192 0.86 -22.21 -0.04
CA SER A 192 -0.50 -21.90 -0.47
C SER A 192 -0.53 -21.41 -1.93
N PRO A 193 -1.42 -21.93 -2.78
CA PRO A 193 -1.54 -21.50 -4.18
C PRO A 193 -2.13 -20.09 -4.35
N SER A 194 -2.53 -19.44 -3.24
CA SER A 194 -2.98 -18.07 -3.22
C SER A 194 -2.06 -17.21 -2.36
N LEU A 195 -1.62 -16.09 -2.95
CA LEU A 195 -1.14 -14.95 -2.17
C LEU A 195 -2.28 -14.46 -1.28
N GLN A 196 -1.98 -14.02 -0.05
CA GLN A 196 -2.92 -13.34 0.84
C GLN A 196 -3.30 -11.92 0.36
N LEU A 197 -3.09 -11.63 -0.93
CA LEU A 197 -3.33 -10.38 -1.63
C LEU A 197 -4.31 -10.62 -2.79
N GLY A 198 -5.20 -9.65 -3.03
CA GLY A 198 -6.21 -9.72 -4.07
C GLY A 198 -5.59 -9.93 -5.46
N ARG A 199 -6.15 -10.87 -6.23
CA ARG A 199 -5.69 -11.20 -7.60
C ARG A 199 -5.89 -10.03 -8.57
N PRO A 200 -4.84 -9.41 -9.14
CA PRO A 200 -4.98 -8.78 -10.45
C PRO A 200 -5.26 -9.87 -11.51
N SER A 201 -5.96 -9.52 -12.59
CA SER A 201 -6.13 -10.41 -13.74
C SER A 201 -4.75 -10.71 -14.38
N ARG A 202 -4.39 -12.00 -14.48
CA ARG A 202 -3.11 -12.67 -14.89
C ARG A 202 -2.33 -12.02 -16.08
N PRO A 203 -1.01 -12.23 -16.33
CA PRO A 203 -0.20 -13.46 -16.11
C PRO A 203 1.25 -13.29 -15.58
N TRP A 204 1.65 -12.11 -15.12
CA TRP A 204 3.05 -11.84 -14.77
C TRP A 204 3.49 -12.44 -13.41
N TRP A 205 2.59 -13.08 -12.67
CA TRP A 205 2.93 -13.81 -11.46
C TRP A 205 2.24 -15.17 -11.41
N ARG A 206 2.87 -16.12 -10.71
CA ARG A 206 2.26 -17.39 -10.29
C ARG A 206 2.94 -17.92 -9.05
N ILE A 207 2.23 -18.77 -8.31
CA ILE A 207 2.84 -19.64 -7.30
C ILE A 207 3.08 -21.00 -7.96
N GLU A 208 4.31 -21.49 -7.89
CA GLU A 208 4.71 -22.79 -8.45
C GLU A 208 5.87 -23.35 -7.62
N ASN A 209 5.77 -24.61 -7.20
CA ASN A 209 6.79 -25.31 -6.40
C ASN A 209 7.24 -24.49 -5.18
N ASP A 210 6.29 -24.11 -4.32
CA ASP A 210 6.54 -23.36 -3.08
C ASP A 210 7.38 -22.10 -3.31
N SER A 211 7.11 -21.42 -4.43
CA SER A 211 7.83 -20.24 -4.86
C SER A 211 6.89 -19.24 -5.53
N LEU A 212 7.13 -17.95 -5.32
CA LEU A 212 6.55 -16.89 -6.12
C LEU A 212 7.43 -16.68 -7.36
N VAL A 213 6.86 -16.87 -8.54
CA VAL A 213 7.52 -16.63 -9.81
C VAL A 213 6.96 -15.36 -10.44
N LEU A 214 7.83 -14.39 -10.71
CA LEU A 214 7.50 -13.16 -11.42
C LEU A 214 8.12 -13.17 -12.82
N ARG A 215 7.30 -12.83 -13.83
CA ARG A 215 7.74 -12.48 -15.18
C ARG A 215 7.82 -10.97 -15.28
N GLY A 216 8.99 -10.47 -15.62
CA GLY A 216 9.22 -9.03 -15.76
C GLY A 216 8.36 -8.42 -16.86
N THR A 217 7.81 -7.25 -16.56
CA THR A 217 7.07 -6.43 -17.52
C THR A 217 7.99 -5.41 -18.17
N VAL A 218 7.54 -4.78 -19.26
CA VAL A 218 8.25 -3.63 -19.86
C VAL A 218 8.23 -2.40 -18.95
N ALA A 219 7.26 -2.32 -18.03
CA ALA A 219 7.09 -1.21 -17.11
C ALA A 219 8.22 -1.15 -16.07
N THR A 220 8.79 0.04 -15.90
CA THR A 220 9.76 0.32 -14.82
C THR A 220 9.04 0.51 -13.48
N LEU A 221 9.80 0.55 -12.40
CA LEU A 221 9.31 0.95 -11.08
C LEU A 221 8.90 2.43 -10.97
N SER A 222 9.07 3.24 -12.02
CA SER A 222 8.51 4.59 -12.09
C SER A 222 7.23 4.67 -12.93
N ALA A 223 6.75 3.53 -13.45
CA ALA A 223 5.49 3.46 -14.18
C ALA A 223 4.29 3.59 -13.23
N LEU A 224 3.18 4.14 -13.74
CA LEU A 224 1.92 4.23 -12.97
C LEU A 224 1.15 2.90 -12.94
N ASP A 225 1.38 2.02 -13.91
CA ASP A 225 0.69 0.76 -14.06
C ASP A 225 1.56 -0.26 -14.80
N GLY A 226 1.15 -1.52 -14.79
CA GLY A 226 1.76 -2.61 -15.53
C GLY A 226 3.04 -3.15 -14.90
N MET A 227 3.33 -2.78 -13.64
CA MET A 227 4.50 -3.29 -12.90
C MET A 227 4.28 -4.73 -12.44
N ALA A 228 5.23 -5.62 -12.71
CA ALA A 228 5.32 -6.89 -12.00
C ALA A 228 5.91 -6.67 -10.59
N LEU A 229 5.04 -6.25 -9.67
CA LEU A 229 5.39 -5.81 -8.31
C LEU A 229 4.39 -6.38 -7.30
N VAL A 230 4.91 -7.06 -6.28
CA VAL A 230 4.13 -7.61 -5.16
C VAL A 230 4.61 -6.95 -3.87
N LEU A 231 3.73 -6.18 -3.22
CA LEU A 231 4.03 -5.39 -2.03
C LEU A 231 3.28 -5.89 -0.80
N ARG A 232 3.89 -5.67 0.37
CA ARG A 232 3.25 -5.76 1.68
C ARG A 232 3.58 -4.53 2.53
N LYS A 233 2.66 -4.15 3.40
CA LYS A 233 2.82 -2.97 4.27
C LYS A 233 3.93 -3.19 5.29
N GLN A 234 4.75 -2.17 5.51
CA GLN A 234 5.54 -2.08 6.72
C GLN A 234 4.60 -1.74 7.89
N ASP A 235 4.58 -2.59 8.91
CA ASP A 235 3.66 -2.51 10.05
C ASP A 235 4.37 -2.37 11.40
N ALA A 236 5.70 -2.19 11.40
CA ALA A 236 6.52 -1.87 12.56
C ALA A 236 7.65 -0.89 12.17
N LEU A 237 8.18 -0.14 13.13
CA LEU A 237 9.31 0.77 12.90
C LEU A 237 10.63 0.01 12.76
N PHE A 238 10.81 -1.03 13.57
CA PHE A 238 11.90 -1.99 13.44
C PHE A 238 11.39 -3.17 12.59
N TYR A 239 11.92 -3.30 11.38
CA TYR A 239 11.35 -4.19 10.40
C TYR A 239 12.41 -4.72 9.44
N ASP A 240 12.75 -5.99 9.59
CA ASP A 240 13.66 -6.69 8.68
C ASP A 240 12.82 -7.51 7.70
N PHE A 241 12.98 -7.24 6.41
CA PHE A 241 12.35 -7.97 5.31
C PHE A 241 13.41 -8.66 4.49
N SER A 242 13.30 -9.98 4.32
CA SER A 242 14.28 -10.75 3.55
C SER A 242 13.63 -11.82 2.69
N VAL A 243 14.27 -12.11 1.56
CA VAL A 243 13.73 -13.01 0.54
C VAL A 243 14.87 -13.78 -0.12
N ASP A 244 14.69 -15.08 -0.28
CA ASP A 244 15.57 -15.92 -1.08
C ASP A 244 15.22 -15.76 -2.55
N MET A 245 16.21 -15.50 -3.39
CA MET A 245 15.99 -15.17 -4.80
C MET A 245 16.93 -15.93 -5.73
N SER A 246 16.38 -16.34 -6.88
CA SER A 246 17.15 -16.80 -8.04
C SER A 246 16.69 -16.07 -9.30
N PHE A 247 17.64 -15.52 -10.04
CA PHE A 247 17.39 -14.82 -11.31
C PHE A 247 18.68 -14.81 -12.13
N ASN A 248 18.55 -14.95 -13.45
CA ASN A 248 19.68 -14.97 -14.38
C ASN A 248 19.42 -13.96 -15.52
N PRO A 249 19.88 -12.71 -15.39
CA PRO A 249 19.65 -11.69 -16.39
C PRO A 249 20.43 -11.98 -17.68
N THR A 250 19.72 -12.01 -18.80
CA THR A 250 20.29 -12.20 -20.15
C THR A 250 20.48 -10.91 -20.95
N LEU A 251 19.94 -9.78 -20.47
CA LEU A 251 20.14 -8.45 -21.06
C LEU A 251 20.52 -7.44 -19.98
N PRO A 252 21.26 -6.36 -20.30
CA PRO A 252 21.62 -5.30 -19.34
C PRO A 252 20.42 -4.59 -18.70
N THR A 253 19.26 -4.63 -19.35
CA THR A 253 18.00 -4.03 -18.85
C THR A 253 17.23 -4.95 -17.91
N HIS A 254 17.51 -6.26 -17.93
CA HIS A 254 16.84 -7.23 -17.10
C HIS A 254 17.20 -7.05 -15.63
N GLU A 255 16.18 -6.98 -14.79
CA GLU A 255 16.34 -6.70 -13.38
C GLU A 255 15.24 -7.37 -12.57
N ALA A 256 15.62 -7.97 -11.45
CA ALA A 256 14.67 -8.41 -10.45
C ALA A 256 15.28 -8.35 -9.05
N GLY A 257 14.46 -8.10 -8.03
CA GLY A 257 14.94 -7.87 -6.68
C GLY A 257 13.85 -7.60 -5.68
N ILE A 258 14.24 -6.96 -4.57
CA ILE A 258 13.32 -6.45 -3.55
C ILE A 258 13.38 -4.93 -3.46
N VAL A 259 12.27 -4.34 -3.03
CA VAL A 259 12.07 -2.89 -3.02
C VAL A 259 11.46 -2.42 -1.71
N ALA A 260 12.00 -1.31 -1.19
CA ALA A 260 11.34 -0.44 -0.22
C ALA A 260 10.61 0.66 -0.99
N TRP A 261 9.28 0.66 -0.94
CA TRP A 261 8.41 1.42 -1.83
C TRP A 261 7.48 2.37 -1.07
N VAL A 262 7.48 3.66 -1.45
CA VAL A 262 6.39 4.60 -1.14
C VAL A 262 5.55 4.86 -2.38
N ASN A 263 6.17 5.22 -3.50
CA ASN A 263 5.50 5.45 -4.78
C ASN A 263 6.51 5.39 -5.94
N ASP A 264 6.04 5.68 -7.14
CA ASP A 264 6.82 5.70 -8.39
C ASP A 264 7.97 6.71 -8.40
N LEU A 265 7.93 7.69 -7.48
CA LEU A 265 8.92 8.74 -7.29
C LEU A 265 9.88 8.48 -6.13
N HIS A 266 9.51 7.59 -5.21
CA HIS A 266 10.21 7.34 -3.95
C HIS A 266 10.24 5.84 -3.66
N HIS A 267 11.33 5.21 -4.06
CA HIS A 267 11.59 3.81 -3.82
C HIS A 267 13.08 3.51 -3.86
N ASN A 268 13.48 2.44 -3.16
CA ASN A 268 14.87 2.01 -3.07
C ASN A 268 14.93 0.51 -3.28
N THR A 269 15.86 0.04 -4.12
CA THR A 269 15.94 -1.37 -4.51
C THR A 269 17.30 -1.96 -4.27
N ILE A 270 17.31 -3.26 -3.99
CA ILE A 270 18.46 -4.14 -4.20
C ILE A 270 18.05 -5.25 -5.16
N SER A 271 18.81 -5.45 -6.23
CA SER A 271 18.43 -6.32 -7.34
C SER A 271 19.61 -7.05 -7.97
N LEU A 272 19.29 -8.15 -8.66
CA LEU A 272 20.20 -8.87 -9.54
C LEU A 272 20.07 -8.32 -10.96
N VAL A 273 21.21 -7.97 -11.54
CA VAL A 273 21.34 -7.40 -12.90
C VAL A 273 22.59 -7.95 -13.58
N GLN A 274 22.74 -7.73 -14.88
CA GLN A 274 24.02 -7.97 -15.54
C GLN A 274 25.04 -6.91 -15.09
N CYS A 275 26.27 -7.33 -14.83
CA CYS A 275 27.37 -6.40 -14.55
C CYS A 275 27.65 -5.49 -15.75
N GLN A 276 27.92 -4.19 -15.52
CA GLN A 276 28.20 -3.24 -16.61
C GLN A 276 29.52 -3.54 -17.33
N ASP A 277 30.54 -3.94 -16.57
CA ASP A 277 31.92 -4.08 -17.07
C ASP A 277 32.34 -5.54 -17.33
N GLN A 278 31.44 -6.51 -17.14
CA GLN A 278 31.72 -7.93 -17.31
C GLN A 278 30.62 -8.61 -18.12
N THR A 279 30.99 -9.12 -19.28
CA THR A 279 30.07 -9.87 -20.14
C THR A 279 29.66 -11.16 -19.44
N ASN A 280 28.35 -11.43 -19.36
CA ASN A 280 27.76 -12.63 -18.75
C ASN A 280 28.00 -12.81 -17.23
N ALA A 281 28.39 -11.76 -16.51
CA ALA A 281 28.43 -11.79 -15.04
C ALA A 281 27.17 -11.15 -14.44
N THR A 282 26.69 -11.73 -13.33
CA THR A 282 25.58 -11.15 -12.54
C THR A 282 26.14 -10.33 -11.38
N CYS A 283 25.62 -9.13 -11.21
CA CYS A 283 25.96 -8.19 -10.15
C CYS A 283 24.74 -7.92 -9.28
N LEU A 284 25.00 -7.56 -8.01
CA LEU A 284 24.02 -6.87 -7.19
C LEU A 284 24.03 -5.38 -7.56
N ARG A 285 22.84 -4.79 -7.63
CA ARG A 285 22.66 -3.36 -7.85
C ARG A 285 21.83 -2.79 -6.72
N THR A 286 22.30 -1.71 -6.10
CA THR A 286 21.48 -0.89 -5.22
C THR A 286 21.09 0.39 -5.95
N LEU A 287 19.81 0.74 -5.92
CA LEU A 287 19.28 1.97 -6.50
C LEU A 287 18.48 2.73 -5.45
N THR A 288 18.78 4.01 -5.29
CA THR A 288 17.96 4.95 -4.53
C THR A 288 17.27 5.89 -5.49
N THR A 289 15.94 5.98 -5.42
CA THR A 289 15.12 6.90 -6.23
C THR A 289 14.36 7.83 -5.31
N VAL A 290 14.70 9.12 -5.39
CA VAL A 290 14.08 10.23 -4.66
C VAL A 290 14.00 11.40 -5.65
N GLY A 291 12.81 11.89 -5.99
CA GLY A 291 12.68 13.09 -6.83
C GLY A 291 11.34 13.29 -7.53
N GLU A 292 11.20 14.42 -8.23
CA GLU A 292 10.01 14.79 -9.01
C GLU A 292 10.08 14.28 -10.46
N ARG A 293 8.91 14.05 -11.08
CA ARG A 293 8.80 13.73 -12.51
C ARG A 293 9.32 14.90 -13.37
N GLY A 294 10.48 14.73 -13.99
CA GLY A 294 10.97 15.65 -15.03
C GLY A 294 11.54 16.98 -14.54
N GLY A 295 11.78 17.15 -13.24
CA GLY A 295 12.65 18.21 -12.73
C GLY A 295 14.13 17.85 -12.95
N GLU A 296 15.01 18.85 -12.94
CA GLU A 296 16.44 18.59 -12.73
C GLU A 296 16.55 17.79 -11.43
N PHE A 297 16.90 16.51 -11.58
CA PHE A 297 17.05 15.57 -10.48
C PHE A 297 17.92 16.23 -9.41
N ASP A 298 17.42 16.34 -8.18
CA ASP A 298 18.23 16.67 -7.01
C ASP A 298 19.23 15.52 -6.75
N GLY A 299 20.26 15.44 -7.59
CA GLY A 299 21.60 14.92 -7.34
C GLY A 299 21.83 13.48 -6.85
N ASN A 300 20.85 12.67 -6.47
CA ASN A 300 21.15 11.45 -5.67
C ASN A 300 20.41 10.17 -6.11
N THR A 301 20.27 9.92 -7.42
CA THR A 301 20.09 8.54 -7.90
C THR A 301 21.41 7.79 -7.75
N THR A 302 21.69 7.29 -6.55
CA THR A 302 22.90 6.51 -6.30
C THR A 302 22.67 5.09 -6.80
N THR A 303 23.31 4.75 -7.92
CA THR A 303 23.38 3.37 -8.41
C THR A 303 24.77 2.83 -8.13
N ILE A 304 24.86 1.72 -7.40
CA ILE A 304 26.13 1.05 -7.13
C ILE A 304 26.00 -0.41 -7.53
N TYR A 305 27.03 -0.92 -8.23
CA TYR A 305 27.12 -2.30 -8.67
C TYR A 305 28.17 -3.04 -7.82
N TYR A 306 27.81 -4.22 -7.35
CA TYR A 306 28.67 -5.10 -6.57
C TYR A 306 28.79 -6.43 -7.29
N PRO A 307 29.99 -6.81 -7.76
CA PRO A 307 30.24 -8.13 -8.33
C PRO A 307 29.85 -9.21 -7.31
N LEU A 308 29.05 -10.20 -7.72
CA LEU A 308 28.81 -11.36 -6.88
C LEU A 308 30.12 -12.17 -6.74
N PRO A 309 30.42 -12.74 -5.56
CA PRO A 309 31.59 -13.58 -5.37
C PRO A 309 31.67 -14.71 -6.42
N THR A 310 32.86 -14.95 -6.97
CA THR A 310 33.16 -15.77 -8.17
C THR A 310 32.89 -17.28 -8.07
N GLY A 311 32.01 -17.73 -7.15
CA GLY A 311 31.61 -19.14 -6.98
C GLY A 311 30.22 -19.51 -7.52
N LEU A 312 29.36 -18.55 -7.87
CA LEU A 312 28.01 -18.83 -8.42
C LEU A 312 27.92 -18.72 -9.93
N SER A 313 28.99 -18.28 -10.58
CA SER A 313 29.10 -18.29 -12.02
C SER A 313 29.61 -19.67 -12.46
N ASN A 314 28.70 -20.48 -13.02
CA ASN A 314 28.96 -21.59 -13.95
C ASN A 314 29.00 -23.05 -13.50
N THR A 315 28.80 -23.44 -12.23
CA THR A 315 28.77 -24.88 -11.90
C THR A 315 27.73 -25.26 -10.85
N THR A 316 26.45 -25.19 -11.21
CA THR A 316 25.50 -26.31 -11.12
C THR A 316 24.11 -25.83 -11.52
N GLN A 317 23.56 -26.43 -12.57
CA GLN A 317 22.15 -26.36 -12.92
C GLN A 317 21.31 -27.11 -11.87
N SER A 318 21.29 -26.63 -10.63
CA SER A 318 20.22 -26.97 -9.72
C SER A 318 19.19 -25.85 -9.79
N LYS A 319 18.08 -26.10 -10.49
CA LYS A 319 16.88 -25.24 -10.50
C LYS A 319 16.26 -25.02 -9.09
N SER A 320 16.88 -25.53 -8.01
CA SER A 320 16.34 -25.58 -6.66
C SER A 320 17.11 -24.78 -5.58
N ALA A 321 18.28 -24.21 -5.88
CA ALA A 321 19.04 -23.43 -4.89
C ALA A 321 18.81 -21.91 -5.07
N ALA A 322 18.53 -21.21 -3.98
CA ALA A 322 18.53 -19.75 -3.95
C ALA A 322 19.96 -19.24 -4.23
N ASN A 323 20.11 -18.28 -5.15
CA ASN A 323 21.42 -17.73 -5.48
C ASN A 323 21.88 -16.73 -4.42
N VAL A 324 20.94 -16.02 -3.81
CA VAL A 324 21.20 -14.96 -2.83
C VAL A 324 19.97 -14.74 -1.97
N ARG A 325 20.15 -14.37 -0.70
CA ARG A 325 19.10 -13.80 0.14
C ARG A 325 19.27 -12.30 0.18
N LEU A 326 18.25 -11.56 -0.24
CA LEU A 326 18.23 -10.10 -0.21
C LEU A 326 17.57 -9.61 1.08
N HIS A 327 18.05 -8.50 1.63
CA HIS A 327 17.61 -7.94 2.90
C HIS A 327 17.33 -6.45 2.80
N ILE A 328 16.23 -6.01 3.42
CA ILE A 328 15.93 -4.63 3.77
C ILE A 328 15.75 -4.59 5.29
N ARG A 329 16.55 -3.77 5.98
CA ARG A 329 16.38 -3.49 7.40
C ARG A 329 15.86 -2.08 7.59
N ALA A 330 14.78 -1.92 8.34
CA ALA A 330 14.26 -0.63 8.74
C ALA A 330 14.44 -0.41 10.25
N THR A 331 14.87 0.79 10.60
CA THR A 331 14.89 1.35 11.95
C THR A 331 14.18 2.71 11.92
N PRO A 332 13.89 3.33 13.08
CA PRO A 332 13.29 4.66 13.10
C PRO A 332 14.08 5.74 12.34
N GLU A 333 15.40 5.56 12.19
CA GLU A 333 16.29 6.57 11.58
C GLU A 333 16.74 6.19 10.17
N THR A 334 16.94 4.90 9.90
CA THR A 334 17.59 4.44 8.67
C THR A 334 16.95 3.19 8.09
N TYR A 335 17.09 3.07 6.78
CA TYR A 335 16.96 1.82 6.04
C TYR A 335 18.33 1.36 5.57
N GLN A 336 18.53 0.05 5.53
CA GLN A 336 19.74 -0.57 4.99
C GLN A 336 19.36 -1.63 3.96
N LEU A 337 20.12 -1.69 2.87
CA LEU A 337 20.00 -2.72 1.84
C LEU A 337 21.21 -3.64 1.89
N GLY A 338 20.97 -4.94 1.89
CA GLY A 338 22.03 -5.92 2.04
C GLY A 338 21.69 -7.27 1.45
N TYR A 339 22.66 -8.16 1.46
CA TYR A 339 22.51 -9.52 0.96
C TYR A 339 23.27 -10.51 1.85
N SER A 340 22.93 -11.79 1.75
CA SER A 340 23.72 -12.89 2.28
C SER A 340 23.67 -14.07 1.32
N MET A 341 24.80 -14.75 1.18
CA MET A 341 24.90 -16.00 0.43
C MET A 341 24.50 -17.19 1.31
N PRO A 342 24.11 -18.34 0.74
CA PRO A 342 23.75 -19.53 1.53
C PRO A 342 24.84 -20.01 2.50
N SER A 343 26.11 -19.72 2.19
CA SER A 343 27.28 -20.05 3.01
C SER A 343 27.62 -18.99 4.06
N ASP A 344 26.97 -17.82 4.03
CA ASP A 344 27.34 -16.70 4.88
C ASP A 344 26.75 -16.83 6.28
N ASN A 345 27.52 -16.46 7.29
CA ASN A 345 27.06 -16.41 8.68
C ASN A 345 26.46 -15.05 9.07
N ALA A 346 26.50 -14.05 8.19
CA ALA A 346 26.04 -12.70 8.45
C ALA A 346 25.63 -11.97 7.15
N THR A 347 24.74 -10.98 7.28
CA THR A 347 24.34 -10.09 6.17
C THR A 347 25.44 -9.08 5.87
N THR A 348 25.77 -8.93 4.59
CA THR A 348 26.59 -7.84 4.07
C THR A 348 25.71 -6.66 3.71
N TRP A 349 25.86 -5.53 4.41
CA TRP A 349 25.14 -4.30 4.13
C TRP A 349 25.89 -3.46 3.10
N LEU A 350 25.19 -3.05 2.04
CA LEU A 350 25.77 -2.38 0.88
C LEU A 350 25.52 -0.87 0.90
N THR A 351 24.33 -0.46 1.33
CA THR A 351 23.97 0.96 1.41
C THR A 351 22.98 1.19 2.54
N ALA A 352 22.94 2.43 3.01
CA ALA A 352 21.97 2.91 3.98
C ALA A 352 21.45 4.29 3.58
N TYR A 353 20.20 4.57 3.87
CA TYR A 353 19.55 5.86 3.60
C TYR A 353 18.59 6.23 4.72
N THR A 354 18.24 7.52 4.81
CA THR A 354 17.37 8.04 5.88
C THR A 354 15.95 7.49 5.79
N ALA A 355 15.36 7.15 6.93
CA ALA A 355 13.97 6.70 7.01
C ALA A 355 12.95 7.79 6.64
N SER A 356 13.34 9.07 6.72
CA SER A 356 12.47 10.20 6.37
C SER A 356 11.99 10.15 4.92
N TRP A 357 12.78 9.63 3.99
CA TRP A 357 12.37 9.47 2.58
C TRP A 357 11.22 8.48 2.39
N MET A 358 11.08 7.55 3.33
CA MET A 358 10.02 6.54 3.34
C MET A 358 8.76 7.01 4.08
N ALA A 359 8.78 8.19 4.70
CA ALA A 359 7.66 8.73 5.44
C ALA A 359 6.53 9.21 4.50
N PRO A 360 5.26 9.03 4.87
CA PRO A 360 4.13 9.56 4.09
C PRO A 360 4.22 11.08 3.87
N HIS A 361 4.78 11.81 4.84
CA HIS A 361 5.03 13.24 4.74
C HIS A 361 6.54 13.48 4.79
N TYR A 362 7.10 14.11 3.77
CA TYR A 362 8.51 14.47 3.72
C TYR A 362 8.65 15.81 3.01
N GLU A 363 9.23 16.81 3.70
CA GLU A 363 9.32 18.20 3.21
C GLU A 363 7.94 18.74 2.78
N ASP A 364 7.75 19.07 1.51
CA ASP A 364 6.50 19.55 0.91
C ASP A 364 5.65 18.42 0.28
N ARG A 365 6.18 17.20 0.21
CA ARG A 365 5.50 16.02 -0.31
C ARG A 365 4.54 15.41 0.71
N ILE A 366 3.29 15.23 0.29
CA ILE A 366 2.28 14.43 1.00
C ILE A 366 1.95 13.19 0.17
N SER A 367 2.13 12.01 0.77
CA SER A 367 1.67 10.73 0.28
C SER A 367 0.61 10.16 1.22
N TRP A 368 -0.55 9.82 0.67
CA TRP A 368 -1.59 9.09 1.42
C TRP A 368 -1.31 7.59 1.56
N GLN A 369 -0.13 7.15 1.13
CA GLN A 369 0.33 5.78 1.21
C GLN A 369 1.58 5.71 2.10
N GLY A 370 1.75 4.60 2.82
CA GLY A 370 2.92 4.34 3.65
C GLY A 370 3.97 3.46 2.96
N ALA A 371 5.13 3.34 3.63
CA ALA A 371 6.20 2.45 3.24
C ALA A 371 5.73 0.99 3.13
N ARG A 372 6.18 0.32 2.07
CA ARG A 372 5.91 -1.08 1.76
C ARG A 372 7.21 -1.77 1.37
N MET A 373 7.29 -3.06 1.65
CA MET A 373 8.36 -3.91 1.16
C MET A 373 7.80 -4.88 0.13
N GLY A 374 8.58 -5.23 -0.88
CA GLY A 374 8.10 -6.16 -1.87
C GLY A 374 9.15 -6.74 -2.78
N MET A 375 8.67 -7.56 -3.70
CA MET A 375 9.44 -8.25 -4.72
C MET A 375 8.98 -7.74 -6.09
N TYR A 376 9.92 -7.58 -7.01
CA TYR A 376 9.61 -7.10 -8.35
C TYR A 376 10.51 -7.73 -9.41
N ALA A 377 10.05 -7.63 -10.66
CA ALA A 377 10.79 -8.03 -11.83
C ALA A 377 10.46 -7.07 -12.99
N THR A 378 11.46 -6.62 -13.74
CA THR A 378 11.30 -5.62 -14.81
C THR A 378 12.30 -5.87 -15.92
N GLY A 379 11.84 -5.75 -17.16
CA GLY A 379 12.72 -5.68 -18.34
C GLY A 379 13.15 -4.27 -18.67
N ASN A 380 12.75 -3.26 -17.89
CA ASN A 380 13.10 -1.84 -18.06
C ASN A 380 12.99 -1.34 -19.50
N GLY A 381 11.77 -1.38 -20.04
CA GLY A 381 11.47 -0.96 -21.41
C GLY A 381 11.53 -2.06 -22.46
N VAL A 382 12.05 -3.25 -22.13
CA VAL A 382 12.01 -4.42 -23.02
C VAL A 382 11.26 -5.60 -22.40
N VAL A 383 10.87 -6.54 -23.25
CA VAL A 383 10.21 -7.77 -22.81
C VAL A 383 11.25 -8.65 -22.10
N MET A 384 10.92 -9.11 -20.89
CA MET A 384 11.76 -10.02 -20.12
C MET A 384 11.13 -11.42 -20.09
N LEU A 385 11.77 -12.37 -20.78
CA LEU A 385 11.35 -13.78 -20.76
C LEU A 385 11.93 -14.54 -19.56
N GLU A 386 13.02 -14.03 -18.98
CA GLU A 386 13.65 -14.60 -17.79
C GLU A 386 12.73 -14.44 -16.58
N GLU A 387 12.59 -15.53 -15.83
CA GLU A 387 11.72 -15.57 -14.65
C GLU A 387 12.54 -15.30 -13.39
N ALA A 388 12.05 -14.41 -12.55
CA ALA A 388 12.58 -14.18 -11.22
C ALA A 388 11.81 -15.05 -10.22
N VAL A 389 12.53 -15.83 -9.43
CA VAL A 389 11.94 -16.77 -8.48
C VAL A 389 12.27 -16.37 -7.06
N PHE A 390 11.25 -16.22 -6.23
CA PHE A 390 11.31 -15.78 -4.85
C PHE A 390 10.79 -16.87 -3.91
N ARG A 391 11.48 -17.08 -2.78
CA ARG A 391 11.19 -18.10 -1.76
C ARG A 391 11.44 -17.53 -0.36
N ASN A 392 10.91 -18.22 0.65
CA ASN A 392 11.21 -17.99 2.06
C ASN A 392 11.18 -16.50 2.44
N VAL A 393 10.07 -15.83 2.12
CA VAL A 393 9.88 -14.43 2.48
C VAL A 393 9.75 -14.36 3.99
N GLU A 394 10.66 -13.65 4.64
CA GLU A 394 10.69 -13.50 6.07
C GLU A 394 10.56 -12.04 6.47
N VAL A 395 9.88 -11.84 7.59
CA VAL A 395 9.63 -10.56 8.20
C VAL A 395 9.89 -10.70 9.67
N VAL A 396 10.85 -9.95 10.19
CA VAL A 396 11.12 -9.89 11.62
C VAL A 396 10.80 -8.48 12.10
N ARG A 397 9.81 -8.39 13.00
CA ARG A 397 9.44 -7.16 13.69
C ARG A 397 10.28 -7.04 14.96
N GLY A 398 10.89 -5.87 15.15
CA GLY A 398 11.65 -5.57 16.35
C GLY A 398 10.76 -5.32 17.57
N PRO A 399 11.35 -4.92 18.71
CA PRO A 399 10.56 -4.47 19.84
C PRO A 399 9.77 -3.22 19.43
N TYR A 400 8.51 -3.16 19.88
CA TYR A 400 7.50 -2.10 19.62
C TYR A 400 6.71 -2.25 18.31
#